data_AF-A0A6J4QPU3-F1
#
_entry.id   AF-A0A6J4QPU3-F1
#
_cell.length_a   1.000
_cell.length_b   1.000
_cell.length_c   1.000
_cell.angle_alpha   90.00
_cell.angle_beta   90.00
_cell.angle_gamma   90.00
#
_symmetry.space_group_name_H-M   'P 1'
#
loop_
_entity.id
_entity.type
_entity.pdbx_description
1 polymer ?
#
loop_
_entity_poly.entity_id
_entity_poly.type
_entity_poly.pdbx_seq_one_letter_code
_entity_poly.pdbx_strand_id
1 'polypeptide(L)'
;MLVSDSHKLVFVHIQKTGGVTVHELLRQRIPDLRNILARHEFARRGMAELDDWDEYFKFAFARNPWDRLVSWYTMITTFDKAGNELWRYVHDNSSTFEEFIHNCTDEVEIRKGVYYSFAYNQLDYVTDEHGDLLVDFIGRLENLDEDIQEVFRRIGLELETVPHHNRSGHRHYSTFYTPDTELIVRERFKRDVEYFGYEFESPRKPGALFVCGCDRSGTTALTDYLTRHPKILVCQESSETTQQGEITLNPSTFERMLDPLPKEPRDSAPRTDKDRLIKPPAELLANRDPSRLQWIGASNSDYLTRMESVAGSNPGARFIVMYRPIEEVAESWEPEDADDGFGRAVKTWSRGLQGTRRFIKDSLVPRVLLISYHDFLYRTETVASLISRFLELEFDENVTAEFSDGVPQSERVRSRESLGGEKRSLIQKHADRAAEAWILDRIEKQWVKPGLYIQRTSKSALAAYLDETEAKTWQLQQKVRELKRDRVRRRRRLKQLQSSRTWRLLGRISGIRTRIAGR
;
A
#
# COMPACT_ATOMS: atom_id res chain seq x y z
N MET A 1 -13.28 35.12 -3.52
CA MET A 1 -12.09 35.28 -4.38
C MET A 1 -11.07 36.13 -3.63
N LEU A 2 -9.79 35.75 -3.64
CA LEU A 2 -8.73 36.46 -2.93
C LEU A 2 -7.78 37.14 -3.90
N VAL A 3 -7.24 38.29 -3.52
CA VAL A 3 -6.25 39.06 -4.29
C VAL A 3 -5.14 39.54 -3.37
N SER A 4 -3.91 39.58 -3.89
CA SER A 4 -2.79 40.33 -3.31
C SER A 4 -2.16 41.17 -4.42
N ASP A 5 -2.06 42.47 -4.16
CA ASP A 5 -1.55 43.43 -5.13
C ASP A 5 -0.02 43.43 -5.12
N SER A 6 0.61 43.19 -3.96
CA SER A 6 2.07 43.10 -3.80
C SER A 6 2.68 41.88 -4.50
N HIS A 7 1.97 40.76 -4.52
CA HIS A 7 2.40 39.53 -5.19
C HIS A 7 1.72 39.33 -6.54
N LYS A 8 0.90 40.30 -6.98
CA LYS A 8 0.12 40.26 -8.22
C LYS A 8 -0.56 38.89 -8.41
N LEU A 9 -1.37 38.45 -7.46
CA LEU A 9 -2.07 37.15 -7.54
C LEU A 9 -3.58 37.26 -7.35
N VAL A 10 -4.32 36.35 -8.00
CA VAL A 10 -5.74 36.10 -7.76
C VAL A 10 -5.98 34.61 -7.50
N PHE A 11 -6.67 34.29 -6.41
CA PHE A 11 -7.14 32.93 -6.13
C PHE A 11 -8.67 32.82 -6.29
N VAL A 12 -9.07 32.03 -7.30
CA VAL A 12 -10.47 31.68 -7.57
C VAL A 12 -10.83 30.41 -6.78
N HIS A 13 -11.56 30.56 -5.68
CA HIS A 13 -11.85 29.46 -4.77
C HIS A 13 -13.09 28.67 -5.21
N ILE A 14 -12.88 27.64 -6.01
CA ILE A 14 -13.89 26.64 -6.37
C ILE A 14 -14.33 25.85 -5.13
N GLN A 15 -15.61 25.50 -5.05
CA GLN A 15 -16.14 24.74 -3.91
C GLN A 15 -15.60 23.30 -3.90
N LYS A 16 -15.18 22.83 -2.72
CA LYS A 16 -14.79 21.43 -2.44
C LYS A 16 -13.51 20.92 -3.15
N THR A 17 -12.61 21.84 -3.51
CA THR A 17 -11.34 21.54 -4.20
C THR A 17 -10.09 21.83 -3.35
N GLY A 18 -10.21 21.80 -2.02
CA GLY A 18 -9.07 22.07 -1.11
C GLY A 18 -8.79 23.56 -0.88
N GLY A 19 -9.60 24.47 -1.43
CA GLY A 19 -9.35 25.91 -1.36
C GLY A 19 -9.27 26.52 0.05
N VAL A 20 -9.77 25.86 1.09
CA VAL A 20 -9.60 26.32 2.48
C VAL A 20 -8.13 26.21 2.91
N THR A 21 -7.48 25.09 2.59
CA THR A 21 -6.04 24.91 2.85
C THR A 21 -5.21 25.96 2.12
N VAL A 22 -5.51 26.19 0.82
CA VAL A 22 -4.85 27.21 0.02
C VAL A 22 -5.06 28.60 0.62
N HIS A 23 -6.28 28.94 1.01
CA HIS A 23 -6.60 30.22 1.63
C HIS A 23 -5.83 30.43 2.94
N GLU A 24 -5.79 29.44 3.83
CA GLU A 24 -5.05 29.52 5.10
C GLU A 24 -3.55 29.73 4.86
N LEU A 25 -2.96 28.98 3.93
CA LEU A 25 -1.56 29.12 3.55
C LEU A 25 -1.23 30.51 2.99
N LEU A 26 -2.02 30.99 2.04
CA LEU A 26 -1.82 32.33 1.47
C LEU A 26 -1.95 33.39 2.57
N ARG A 27 -2.96 33.29 3.44
CA ARG A 27 -3.21 34.27 4.51
C ARG A 27 -2.07 34.34 5.52
N GLN A 28 -1.40 33.21 5.79
CA GLN A 28 -0.25 33.17 6.68
C GLN A 28 1.00 33.83 6.09
N ARG A 29 1.13 33.84 4.76
CA ARG A 29 2.37 34.24 4.07
C ARG A 29 2.26 35.60 3.37
N ILE A 30 1.05 36.07 3.11
CA ILE A 30 0.77 37.25 2.29
C ILE A 30 -0.04 38.27 3.10
N PRO A 31 0.60 39.29 3.68
CA PRO A 31 -0.05 40.24 4.59
C PRO A 31 -1.15 41.10 3.97
N ASP A 32 -1.07 41.40 2.67
CA ASP A 32 -2.03 42.23 1.95
C ASP A 32 -3.17 41.43 1.30
N LEU A 33 -3.28 40.13 1.60
CA LEU A 33 -4.29 39.26 1.02
C LEU A 33 -5.70 39.71 1.44
N ARG A 34 -6.52 40.10 0.46
CA ARG A 34 -7.87 40.64 0.65
C ARG A 34 -8.92 39.87 -0.15
N ASN A 35 -10.16 39.88 0.32
CA ASN A 35 -11.30 39.36 -0.45
C ASN A 35 -11.85 40.49 -1.33
N ILE A 36 -11.97 40.25 -2.63
CA ILE A 36 -12.62 41.20 -3.56
C ILE A 36 -14.09 40.84 -3.82
N LEU A 37 -14.40 39.55 -3.72
CA LEU A 37 -15.72 38.98 -3.99
C LEU A 37 -16.01 37.86 -2.99
N ALA A 38 -17.26 37.42 -2.97
CA ALA A 38 -17.67 36.24 -2.21
C ALA A 38 -16.74 35.04 -2.49
N ARG A 39 -16.61 34.14 -1.50
CA ARG A 39 -15.60 33.08 -1.51
C ARG A 39 -15.61 32.28 -2.82
N HIS A 40 -16.79 31.84 -3.24
CA HIS A 40 -17.00 30.96 -4.37
C HIS A 40 -17.52 31.69 -5.61
N GLU A 41 -17.08 32.93 -5.83
CA GLU A 41 -17.47 33.67 -7.04
C GLU A 41 -16.69 33.23 -8.29
N PHE A 42 -17.32 33.46 -9.45
CA PHE A 42 -16.81 33.18 -10.78
C PHE A 42 -15.69 34.15 -11.18
N ALA A 43 -14.66 33.66 -11.88
CA ALA A 43 -13.52 34.46 -12.37
C ALA A 43 -13.98 35.67 -13.22
N ARG A 44 -15.00 35.50 -14.06
CA ARG A 44 -15.61 36.58 -14.87
C ARG A 44 -16.04 37.79 -14.04
N ARG A 45 -16.50 37.58 -12.81
CA ARG A 45 -16.90 38.66 -11.90
C ARG A 45 -15.67 39.34 -11.33
N GLY A 46 -14.61 38.58 -11.03
CA GLY A 46 -13.32 39.13 -10.62
C GLY A 46 -12.70 40.03 -11.68
N MET A 47 -12.72 39.59 -12.94
CA MET A 47 -12.23 40.35 -14.09
C MET A 47 -12.96 41.70 -14.27
N ALA A 48 -14.24 41.78 -13.90
CA ALA A 48 -15.01 43.02 -13.96
C ALA A 48 -14.77 43.97 -12.78
N GLU A 49 -14.24 43.47 -11.66
CA GLU A 49 -14.06 44.23 -10.40
C GLU A 49 -12.60 44.65 -10.16
N LEU A 50 -11.64 43.95 -10.78
CA LEU A 50 -10.21 44.22 -10.63
C LEU A 50 -9.67 44.84 -11.91
N ASP A 51 -9.26 46.11 -11.82
CA ASP A 51 -8.48 46.76 -12.87
C ASP A 51 -7.18 45.98 -13.13
N ASP A 52 -6.74 45.96 -14.39
CA ASP A 52 -5.50 45.28 -14.80
C ASP A 52 -5.45 43.77 -14.49
N TRP A 53 -6.60 43.07 -14.59
CA TRP A 53 -6.72 41.61 -14.37
C TRP A 53 -5.61 40.78 -15.01
N ASP A 54 -5.18 41.15 -16.22
CA ASP A 54 -4.16 40.43 -16.98
C ASP A 54 -2.74 40.56 -16.41
N GLU A 55 -2.47 41.52 -15.52
CA GLU A 55 -1.18 41.65 -14.83
C GLU A 55 -1.01 40.67 -13.66
N TYR A 56 -2.10 40.08 -13.19
CA TYR A 56 -2.07 39.17 -12.05
C TYR A 56 -1.82 37.73 -12.53
N PHE A 57 -1.17 36.93 -11.69
CA PHE A 57 -1.18 35.48 -11.79
C PHE A 57 -2.46 34.93 -11.12
N LYS A 58 -3.35 34.37 -11.92
CA LYS A 58 -4.65 33.86 -11.50
C LYS A 58 -4.64 32.34 -11.47
N PHE A 59 -5.13 31.75 -10.40
CA PHE A 59 -5.17 30.30 -10.29
C PHE A 59 -6.40 29.78 -9.55
N ALA A 60 -6.69 28.51 -9.79
CA ALA A 60 -7.75 27.76 -9.14
C ALA A 60 -7.28 26.33 -8.86
N PHE A 61 -8.10 25.58 -8.10
CA PHE A 61 -7.91 24.14 -7.92
C PHE A 61 -9.19 23.41 -8.32
N ALA A 62 -9.04 22.29 -9.03
CA ALA A 62 -10.09 21.36 -9.41
C ALA A 62 -9.95 20.03 -8.65
N ARG A 63 -11.00 19.22 -8.67
CA ARG A 63 -11.07 17.88 -8.09
C ARG A 63 -11.87 16.97 -9.02
N ASN A 64 -11.58 15.67 -8.99
CA ASN A 64 -12.42 14.65 -9.59
C ASN A 64 -13.92 14.88 -9.25
N PRO A 65 -14.81 15.04 -10.24
CA PRO A 65 -16.21 15.42 -10.01
C PRO A 65 -17.00 14.42 -9.14
N TRP A 66 -16.73 13.12 -9.29
CA TRP A 66 -17.37 12.08 -8.48
C TRP A 66 -16.95 12.20 -7.01
N ASP A 67 -15.67 12.41 -6.77
CA ASP A 67 -15.14 12.63 -5.42
C ASP A 67 -15.61 13.95 -4.80
N ARG A 68 -15.77 15.00 -5.63
CA ARG A 68 -16.30 16.30 -5.23
C ARG A 68 -17.72 16.20 -4.67
N LEU A 69 -18.60 15.41 -5.29
CA LEU A 69 -19.97 15.21 -4.82
C LEU A 69 -20.06 14.36 -3.54
N VAL A 70 -19.22 13.31 -3.41
CA VAL A 70 -19.11 12.58 -2.14
C VAL A 70 -18.68 13.53 -1.02
N SER A 71 -17.72 14.41 -1.28
CA SER A 71 -17.27 15.39 -0.30
C SER A 71 -18.35 16.40 0.09
N TRP A 72 -19.25 16.76 -0.84
CA TRP A 72 -20.44 17.56 -0.54
C TRP A 72 -21.40 16.80 0.36
N TYR A 73 -21.81 15.60 -0.05
CA TYR A 73 -22.74 14.76 0.70
C TYR A 73 -22.25 14.46 2.12
N THR A 74 -20.98 14.04 2.28
CA THR A 74 -20.39 13.79 3.60
C THR A 74 -20.37 15.05 4.45
N MET A 75 -20.05 16.22 3.87
CA MET A 75 -20.04 17.47 4.63
C MET A 75 -21.43 17.86 5.11
N ILE A 76 -22.44 17.74 4.26
CA ILE A 76 -23.82 18.09 4.61
C ILE A 76 -24.38 17.12 5.66
N THR A 77 -24.10 15.83 5.53
CA THR A 77 -24.60 14.79 6.46
C THR A 77 -23.86 14.74 7.79
N THR A 78 -22.60 15.20 7.86
CA THR A 78 -21.81 15.16 9.09
C THR A 78 -22.00 16.41 9.97
N PHE A 79 -22.16 17.58 9.35
CA PHE A 79 -22.25 18.83 10.09
C PHE A 79 -23.69 19.33 10.12
N ASP A 80 -24.20 19.64 11.30
CA ASP A 80 -25.46 20.38 11.41
C ASP A 80 -25.17 21.87 11.24
N LYS A 81 -25.71 22.46 10.18
CA LYS A 81 -25.75 23.91 9.99
C LYS A 81 -27.19 24.39 9.99
N ALA A 82 -27.77 24.41 11.20
CA ALA A 82 -29.04 25.04 11.48
C ALA A 82 -29.15 26.40 10.75
N GLY A 83 -30.13 26.50 9.86
CA GLY A 83 -30.42 27.72 9.08
C GLY A 83 -29.95 27.73 7.63
N ASN A 84 -29.13 26.78 7.17
CA ASN A 84 -28.80 26.65 5.74
C ASN A 84 -29.90 25.90 4.99
N GLU A 85 -30.56 26.57 4.07
CA GLU A 85 -31.75 26.03 3.38
C GLU A 85 -31.45 24.98 2.34
N LEU A 86 -30.32 25.12 1.65
CA LEU A 86 -29.86 24.10 0.72
C LEU A 86 -29.57 22.80 1.48
N TRP A 87 -28.98 22.90 2.66
CA TRP A 87 -28.68 21.73 3.49
C TRP A 87 -29.95 21.11 4.04
N ARG A 88 -30.93 21.94 4.43
CA ARG A 88 -32.27 21.46 4.80
C ARG A 88 -32.94 20.74 3.64
N TYR A 89 -32.91 21.31 2.43
CA TYR A 89 -33.43 20.66 1.23
C TYR A 89 -32.78 19.29 1.00
N VAL A 90 -31.45 19.20 1.13
CA VAL A 90 -30.74 17.92 1.00
C VAL A 90 -31.18 16.92 2.07
N HIS A 91 -31.33 17.33 3.33
CA HIS A 91 -31.81 16.45 4.40
C HIS A 91 -33.27 16.01 4.20
N ASP A 92 -34.12 16.89 3.68
CA ASP A 92 -35.54 16.61 3.45
C ASP A 92 -35.77 15.70 2.22
N ASN A 93 -34.84 15.71 1.25
CA ASN A 93 -34.99 15.01 -0.05
C ASN A 93 -33.97 13.89 -0.28
N SER A 94 -33.06 13.63 0.66
CA SER A 94 -32.12 12.52 0.57
C SER A 94 -31.76 11.96 1.95
N SER A 95 -31.89 10.64 2.07
CA SER A 95 -31.40 9.84 3.19
C SER A 95 -30.15 9.03 2.80
N THR A 96 -29.98 8.77 1.50
CA THR A 96 -28.83 8.04 0.94
C THR A 96 -28.06 8.89 -0.06
N PHE A 97 -26.83 8.46 -0.40
CA PHE A 97 -26.04 9.13 -1.43
C PHE A 97 -26.69 9.03 -2.81
N GLU A 98 -27.33 7.90 -3.13
CA GLU A 98 -28.05 7.70 -4.39
C GLU A 98 -29.20 8.71 -4.52
N GLU A 99 -30.04 8.85 -3.49
CA GLU A 99 -31.10 9.86 -3.45
C GLU A 99 -30.54 11.28 -3.55
N PHE A 100 -29.39 11.57 -2.94
CA PHE A 100 -28.73 12.87 -3.08
C PHE A 100 -28.36 13.17 -4.54
N ILE A 101 -27.78 12.21 -5.26
CA ILE A 101 -27.45 12.38 -6.68
C ILE A 101 -28.73 12.63 -7.49
N HIS A 102 -29.78 11.83 -7.31
CA HIS A 102 -31.00 11.97 -8.09
C HIS A 102 -31.76 13.26 -7.79
N ASN A 103 -31.97 13.57 -6.51
CA ASN A 103 -32.95 14.57 -6.09
C ASN A 103 -32.33 15.94 -5.83
N CYS A 104 -31.03 16.01 -5.53
CA CYS A 104 -30.44 17.22 -4.97
C CYS A 104 -29.36 17.87 -5.84
N THR A 105 -28.71 17.13 -6.76
CA THR A 105 -27.54 17.68 -7.47
C THR A 105 -27.86 18.44 -8.75
N ASP A 106 -29.07 18.28 -9.30
CA ASP A 106 -29.56 19.11 -10.40
C ASP A 106 -29.87 20.55 -9.93
N GLU A 107 -30.44 21.37 -10.81
CA GLU A 107 -30.99 22.66 -10.39
C GLU A 107 -32.21 22.47 -9.46
N VAL A 108 -32.07 22.91 -8.22
CA VAL A 108 -33.09 22.82 -7.16
C VAL A 108 -33.56 24.20 -6.72
N GLU A 109 -34.88 24.37 -6.62
CA GLU A 109 -35.49 25.60 -6.10
C GLU A 109 -35.54 25.54 -4.57
N ILE A 110 -34.62 26.24 -3.90
CA ILE A 110 -34.55 26.25 -2.43
C ILE A 110 -35.55 27.21 -1.80
N ARG A 111 -35.97 28.24 -2.55
CA ARG A 111 -37.02 29.20 -2.22
C ARG A 111 -37.62 29.73 -3.53
N LYS A 112 -38.82 30.32 -3.46
CA LYS A 112 -39.50 30.91 -4.62
C LYS A 112 -38.58 31.82 -5.44
N GLY A 113 -38.20 31.36 -6.64
CA GLY A 113 -37.32 32.07 -7.58
C GLY A 113 -35.82 32.04 -7.25
N VAL A 114 -35.38 31.20 -6.29
CA VAL A 114 -33.97 31.02 -5.92
C VAL A 114 -33.57 29.58 -6.21
N TYR A 115 -32.77 29.41 -7.26
CA TYR A 115 -32.28 28.12 -7.72
C TYR A 115 -30.83 27.91 -7.30
N TYR A 116 -30.47 26.66 -7.02
CA TYR A 116 -29.11 26.25 -6.67
C TYR A 116 -28.79 24.93 -7.37
N SER A 117 -27.54 24.71 -7.74
CA SER A 117 -27.09 23.39 -8.21
C SER A 117 -25.78 23.00 -7.56
N PHE A 118 -25.62 21.70 -7.27
CA PHE A 118 -24.31 21.15 -6.93
C PHE A 118 -23.53 20.73 -8.20
N ALA A 119 -24.20 20.69 -9.35
CA ALA A 119 -23.67 20.20 -10.63
C ALA A 119 -22.98 21.26 -11.49
N TYR A 120 -22.47 22.35 -10.89
CA TYR A 120 -21.63 23.30 -11.63
C TYR A 120 -20.30 22.66 -12.01
N ASN A 121 -19.99 22.67 -13.30
CA ASN A 121 -18.67 22.28 -13.78
C ASN A 121 -17.66 23.27 -13.19
N GLN A 122 -16.50 22.78 -12.80
CA GLN A 122 -15.42 23.58 -12.24
C GLN A 122 -14.89 24.57 -13.27
N LEU A 123 -14.96 24.20 -14.55
CA LEU A 123 -14.72 25.12 -15.65
C LEU A 123 -15.61 26.37 -15.60
N ASP A 124 -16.87 26.25 -15.17
CA ASP A 124 -17.77 27.41 -15.11
C ASP A 124 -17.19 28.51 -14.24
N TYR A 125 -16.48 28.16 -13.16
CA TYR A 125 -15.83 29.11 -12.25
C TYR A 125 -14.68 29.88 -12.87
N VAL A 126 -14.08 29.37 -13.94
CA VAL A 126 -12.77 29.85 -14.45
C VAL A 126 -12.78 30.17 -15.94
N THR A 127 -13.91 30.02 -16.64
CA THR A 127 -14.05 30.41 -18.05
C THR A 127 -14.94 31.63 -18.23
N ASP A 128 -14.80 32.30 -19.38
CA ASP A 128 -15.78 33.29 -19.85
C ASP A 128 -16.97 32.66 -20.59
N GLU A 129 -17.76 33.49 -21.27
CA GLU A 129 -18.92 33.08 -22.07
C GLU A 129 -18.55 32.35 -23.37
N HIS A 130 -17.30 32.49 -23.84
CA HIS A 130 -16.76 31.82 -25.01
C HIS A 130 -16.10 30.48 -24.66
N GLY A 131 -15.87 30.23 -23.37
CA GLY A 131 -15.20 29.04 -22.85
C GLY A 131 -13.69 29.21 -22.71
N ASP A 132 -13.16 30.42 -22.90
CA ASP A 132 -11.74 30.71 -22.74
C ASP A 132 -11.40 30.80 -21.25
N LEU A 133 -10.22 30.28 -20.88
CA LEU A 133 -9.76 30.29 -19.50
C LEU A 133 -9.39 31.71 -19.05
N LEU A 134 -9.93 32.11 -17.91
CA LEU A 134 -9.65 33.37 -17.22
C LEU A 134 -8.58 33.23 -16.13
N VAL A 135 -7.98 32.04 -16.01
CA VAL A 135 -6.92 31.73 -15.04
C VAL A 135 -5.71 31.12 -15.74
N ASP A 136 -4.52 31.36 -15.18
CA ASP A 136 -3.24 30.95 -15.76
C ASP A 136 -2.78 29.57 -15.25
N PHE A 137 -3.37 29.08 -14.15
CA PHE A 137 -3.06 27.77 -13.58
C PHE A 137 -4.27 27.13 -12.91
N ILE A 138 -4.47 25.83 -13.15
CA ILE A 138 -5.47 25.02 -12.45
C ILE A 138 -4.76 23.82 -11.86
N GLY A 139 -4.56 23.86 -10.53
CA GLY A 139 -4.07 22.72 -9.77
C GLY A 139 -5.15 21.67 -9.55
N ARG A 140 -4.76 20.48 -9.12
CA ARG A 140 -5.62 19.34 -8.83
C ARG A 140 -5.54 18.99 -7.36
N LEU A 141 -6.69 18.74 -6.73
CA LEU A 141 -6.74 18.26 -5.35
C LEU A 141 -6.00 16.92 -5.20
N GLU A 142 -5.99 16.11 -6.27
CA GLU A 142 -5.30 14.83 -6.30
C GLU A 142 -3.77 14.98 -6.13
N ASN A 143 -3.22 16.11 -6.58
CA ASN A 143 -1.80 16.50 -6.52
C ASN A 143 -1.63 17.81 -5.72
N LEU A 144 -2.45 17.97 -4.66
CA LEU A 144 -2.58 19.25 -3.96
C LEU A 144 -1.22 19.79 -3.49
N ASP A 145 -0.35 18.91 -3.03
CA ASP A 145 0.92 19.30 -2.43
C ASP A 145 1.89 19.82 -3.50
N GLU A 146 2.04 19.09 -4.62
CA GLU A 146 2.88 19.51 -5.73
C GLU A 146 2.35 20.79 -6.38
N ASP A 147 1.03 20.90 -6.56
CA ASP A 147 0.41 22.04 -7.23
C ASP A 147 0.41 23.30 -6.34
N ILE A 148 0.30 23.16 -5.01
CA ILE A 148 0.51 24.29 -4.09
C ILE A 148 1.96 24.75 -4.12
N GLN A 149 2.93 23.83 -4.13
CA GLN A 149 4.34 24.19 -4.24
C GLN A 149 4.63 24.95 -5.54
N GLU A 150 4.04 24.52 -6.67
CA GLU A 150 4.15 25.21 -7.95
C GLU A 150 3.56 26.63 -7.89
N VAL A 151 2.39 26.81 -7.25
CA VAL A 151 1.80 28.15 -7.04
C VAL A 151 2.75 29.04 -6.24
N PHE A 152 3.28 28.53 -5.12
CA PHE A 152 4.20 29.28 -4.24
C PHE A 152 5.49 29.67 -4.98
N ARG A 153 6.04 28.74 -5.77
CA ARG A 153 7.20 28.99 -6.63
C ARG A 153 6.93 30.11 -7.64
N ARG A 154 5.74 30.16 -8.26
CA ARG A 154 5.38 31.20 -9.23
C ARG A 154 5.24 32.59 -8.61
N ILE A 155 4.78 32.67 -7.37
CA ILE A 155 4.66 33.95 -6.63
C ILE A 155 5.93 34.31 -5.85
N GLY A 156 7.02 33.56 -6.02
CA GLY A 156 8.31 33.85 -5.40
C GLY A 156 8.39 33.55 -3.90
N LEU A 157 7.56 32.64 -3.40
CA LEU A 157 7.55 32.20 -2.00
C LEU A 157 8.00 30.75 -1.87
N GLU A 158 8.68 30.45 -0.77
CA GLU A 158 9.07 29.08 -0.39
C GLU A 158 8.05 28.47 0.58
N LEU A 159 7.78 27.18 0.42
CA LEU A 159 6.88 26.42 1.27
C LEU A 159 7.54 25.10 1.68
N GLU A 160 7.84 24.95 2.97
CA GLU A 160 8.47 23.74 3.50
C GLU A 160 7.50 22.55 3.54
N THR A 161 6.26 22.76 4.00
CA THR A 161 5.25 21.70 4.14
C THR A 161 3.84 22.22 3.88
N VAL A 162 2.98 21.37 3.33
CA VAL A 162 1.56 21.64 3.12
C VAL A 162 0.76 21.04 4.29
N PRO A 163 0.07 21.84 5.11
CA PRO A 163 -0.71 21.34 6.22
C PRO A 163 -2.00 20.66 5.74
N HIS A 164 -2.41 19.60 6.45
CA HIS A 164 -3.49 18.69 6.03
C HIS A 164 -4.70 18.67 6.98
N HIS A 165 -5.13 19.83 7.48
CA HIS A 165 -6.18 19.90 8.52
C HIS A 165 -7.62 19.65 8.03
N ASN A 166 -7.91 19.84 6.74
CA ASN A 166 -9.28 19.80 6.18
C ASN A 166 -9.57 18.56 5.30
N ARG A 167 -8.91 17.43 5.57
CA ARG A 167 -9.09 16.19 4.80
C ARG A 167 -10.46 15.56 5.05
N SER A 168 -11.17 15.19 3.99
CA SER A 168 -12.44 14.47 4.09
C SER A 168 -12.21 12.98 4.39
N GLY A 169 -12.58 12.53 5.59
CA GLY A 169 -12.37 11.16 6.07
C GLY A 169 -13.39 10.13 5.56
N HIS A 170 -13.80 10.19 4.29
CA HIS A 170 -14.69 9.19 3.71
C HIS A 170 -13.91 8.10 2.96
N ARG A 171 -14.50 6.90 2.84
CA ARG A 171 -14.02 5.83 1.96
C ARG A 171 -13.88 6.31 0.50
N HIS A 172 -13.17 5.55 -0.34
CA HIS A 172 -13.00 5.89 -1.75
C HIS A 172 -14.34 6.19 -2.43
N TYR A 173 -14.43 7.30 -3.16
CA TYR A 173 -15.70 7.84 -3.66
C TYR A 173 -16.50 6.82 -4.49
N SER A 174 -15.81 5.96 -5.25
CA SER A 174 -16.46 4.97 -6.11
C SER A 174 -17.32 3.96 -5.35
N THR A 175 -17.07 3.78 -4.04
CA THR A 175 -17.88 2.89 -3.18
C THR A 175 -19.24 3.47 -2.78
N PHE A 176 -19.49 4.74 -3.10
CA PHE A 176 -20.79 5.38 -2.91
C PHE A 176 -21.70 5.27 -4.15
N TYR A 177 -21.13 5.01 -5.32
CA TYR A 177 -21.84 5.05 -6.59
C TYR A 177 -22.38 3.69 -7.00
N THR A 178 -23.59 3.71 -7.56
CA THR A 178 -24.15 2.68 -8.42
C THR A 178 -23.76 2.95 -9.88
N PRO A 179 -23.85 1.97 -10.80
CA PRO A 179 -23.61 2.22 -12.22
C PRO A 179 -24.49 3.34 -12.80
N ASP A 180 -25.71 3.49 -12.30
CA ASP A 180 -26.64 4.53 -12.75
C ASP A 180 -26.22 5.93 -12.25
N THR A 181 -25.96 6.08 -10.96
CA THR A 181 -25.52 7.36 -10.37
C THR A 181 -24.15 7.82 -10.90
N GLU A 182 -23.27 6.89 -11.26
CA GLU A 182 -22.00 7.18 -11.93
C GLU A 182 -22.22 7.84 -13.29
N LEU A 183 -23.12 7.29 -14.12
CA LEU A 183 -23.47 7.82 -15.44
C LEU A 183 -24.14 9.20 -15.34
N ILE A 184 -25.01 9.41 -14.35
CA ILE A 184 -25.64 10.72 -14.11
C ILE A 184 -24.58 11.78 -13.86
N VAL A 185 -23.61 11.49 -12.99
CA VAL A 185 -22.52 12.44 -12.68
C VAL A 185 -21.60 12.62 -13.88
N ARG A 186 -21.31 11.56 -14.63
CA ARG A 186 -20.53 11.64 -15.87
C ARG A 186 -21.14 12.63 -16.85
N GLU A 187 -22.45 12.58 -17.06
CA GLU A 187 -23.14 13.47 -18.00
C GLU A 187 -23.22 14.91 -17.47
N ARG A 188 -23.58 15.10 -16.19
CA ARG A 188 -23.66 16.43 -15.57
C ARG A 188 -22.33 17.17 -15.57
N PHE A 189 -21.23 16.45 -15.35
CA PHE A 189 -19.87 17.01 -15.29
C PHE A 189 -19.06 16.69 -16.55
N LYS A 190 -19.71 16.46 -17.69
CA LYS A 190 -19.06 16.06 -18.94
C LYS A 190 -17.94 17.01 -19.35
N ARG A 191 -18.14 18.33 -19.19
CA ARG A 191 -17.12 19.33 -19.54
C ARG A 191 -15.87 19.21 -18.67
N ASP A 192 -16.04 19.06 -17.35
CA ASP A 192 -14.92 18.81 -16.43
C ASP A 192 -14.23 17.47 -16.77
N VAL A 193 -15.00 16.42 -17.01
CA VAL A 193 -14.49 15.08 -17.34
C VAL A 193 -13.63 15.13 -18.61
N GLU A 194 -14.13 15.76 -19.67
CA GLU A 194 -13.43 15.85 -20.95
C GLU A 194 -12.21 16.77 -20.88
N TYR A 195 -12.33 17.95 -20.28
CA TYR A 195 -11.25 18.93 -20.22
C TYR A 195 -10.11 18.49 -19.30
N PHE A 196 -10.44 18.01 -18.10
CA PHE A 196 -9.44 17.58 -17.12
C PHE A 196 -9.04 16.11 -17.29
N GLY A 197 -9.65 15.37 -18.21
CA GLY A 197 -9.34 13.95 -18.43
C GLY A 197 -9.62 13.08 -17.19
N TYR A 198 -10.67 13.41 -16.42
CA TYR A 198 -11.04 12.62 -15.25
C TYR A 198 -11.70 11.29 -15.65
N GLU A 199 -11.36 10.23 -14.93
CA GLU A 199 -12.01 8.92 -15.09
C GLU A 199 -12.69 8.50 -13.78
N PHE A 200 -13.66 7.59 -13.90
CA PHE A 200 -14.27 6.98 -12.73
C PHE A 200 -13.36 5.86 -12.23
N GLU A 201 -12.59 6.16 -11.20
CA GLU A 201 -11.64 5.24 -10.60
C GLU A 201 -12.35 4.19 -9.74
N SER A 202 -11.73 3.02 -9.61
CA SER A 202 -12.10 2.04 -8.58
C SER A 202 -11.12 2.14 -7.42
N PRO A 203 -11.50 1.74 -6.20
CA PRO A 203 -10.58 1.76 -5.08
C PRO A 203 -9.40 0.86 -5.47
N ARG A 204 -8.19 1.43 -5.56
CA ARG A 204 -7.02 0.60 -5.81
C ARG A 204 -6.89 -0.36 -4.63
N LYS A 205 -7.05 -1.66 -4.89
CA LYS A 205 -6.71 -2.66 -3.90
C LYS A 205 -5.20 -2.51 -3.65
N PRO A 206 -4.75 -2.29 -2.39
CA PRO A 206 -3.33 -2.20 -2.12
C PRO A 206 -2.65 -3.50 -2.57
N GLY A 207 -1.46 -3.36 -3.15
CA GLY A 207 -0.61 -4.49 -3.48
C GLY A 207 -0.17 -5.23 -2.22
N ALA A 208 0.04 -6.54 -2.36
CA ALA A 208 0.53 -7.37 -1.27
C ALA A 208 2.06 -7.23 -1.13
N LEU A 209 2.54 -6.81 0.04
CA LEU A 209 3.96 -6.65 0.36
C LEU A 209 4.37 -7.57 1.51
N PHE A 210 5.34 -8.43 1.26
CA PHE A 210 5.88 -9.34 2.26
C PHE A 210 7.34 -9.03 2.56
N VAL A 211 7.65 -8.80 3.83
CA VAL A 211 9.03 -8.68 4.30
C VAL A 211 9.48 -10.05 4.82
N CYS A 212 10.57 -10.54 4.28
CA CYS A 212 11.11 -11.86 4.55
C CYS A 212 12.57 -11.76 5.00
N GLY A 213 13.06 -12.74 5.75
CA GLY A 213 14.46 -12.83 6.15
C GLY A 213 14.63 -13.97 7.14
N CYS A 214 15.86 -14.41 7.39
CA CYS A 214 16.11 -15.33 8.50
C CYS A 214 15.87 -14.61 9.85
N ASP A 215 15.68 -15.35 10.92
CA ASP A 215 15.61 -14.74 12.26
C ASP A 215 16.86 -13.87 12.51
N ARG A 216 16.66 -12.70 13.13
CA ARG A 216 17.74 -11.74 13.44
C ARG A 216 18.42 -11.10 12.21
N SER A 217 17.76 -11.09 11.06
CA SER A 217 18.26 -10.39 9.83
C SER A 217 17.91 -8.91 9.72
N GLY A 218 17.23 -8.33 10.71
CA GLY A 218 16.80 -6.93 10.68
C GLY A 218 15.43 -6.70 10.01
N THR A 219 14.62 -7.75 9.82
CA THR A 219 13.26 -7.65 9.26
C THR A 219 12.34 -6.74 10.06
N THR A 220 12.43 -6.71 11.39
CA THR A 220 11.66 -5.80 12.24
C THR A 220 12.01 -4.35 11.95
N ALA A 221 13.30 -3.99 11.93
CA ALA A 221 13.73 -2.63 11.63
C ALA A 221 13.31 -2.16 10.22
N LEU A 222 13.39 -3.06 9.23
CA LEU A 222 12.88 -2.78 7.88
C LEU A 222 11.35 -2.61 7.86
N THR A 223 10.62 -3.42 8.62
CA THR A 223 9.16 -3.34 8.72
C THR A 223 8.75 -1.99 9.31
N ASP A 224 9.40 -1.57 10.38
CA ASP A 224 9.17 -0.27 11.01
C ASP A 224 9.51 0.87 10.05
N TYR A 225 10.59 0.77 9.28
CA TYR A 225 10.96 1.76 8.26
C TYR A 225 9.87 1.90 7.19
N LEU A 226 9.44 0.78 6.60
CA LEU A 226 8.40 0.77 5.56
C LEU A 226 7.08 1.33 6.10
N THR A 227 6.70 0.97 7.32
CA THR A 227 5.47 1.43 7.98
C THR A 227 5.57 2.86 8.54
N ARG A 228 6.65 3.60 8.30
CA ARG A 228 6.63 5.08 8.44
C ARG A 228 6.07 5.76 7.21
N HIS A 229 6.18 5.14 6.04
CA HIS A 229 5.64 5.70 4.81
C HIS A 229 4.09 5.69 4.85
N PRO A 230 3.41 6.81 4.55
CA PRO A 230 1.95 6.93 4.71
C PRO A 230 1.16 5.97 3.81
N LYS A 231 1.74 5.56 2.67
CA LYS A 231 1.11 4.64 1.69
C LYS A 231 1.47 3.16 1.88
N ILE A 232 2.26 2.79 2.90
CA ILE A 232 2.69 1.40 3.14
C ILE A 232 2.34 0.97 4.56
N LEU A 233 1.67 -0.18 4.72
CA LEU A 233 1.40 -0.78 6.03
C LEU A 233 1.90 -2.23 6.07
N VAL A 234 2.90 -2.52 6.90
CA VAL A 234 3.39 -3.89 7.12
C VAL A 234 3.35 -4.21 8.60
N CYS A 235 2.65 -5.30 8.96
CA CYS A 235 2.55 -5.78 10.34
C CYS A 235 3.47 -6.99 10.56
N GLN A 236 4.01 -7.16 11.77
CA GLN A 236 4.82 -8.35 12.07
C GLN A 236 3.91 -9.50 12.52
N GLU A 237 4.05 -10.70 11.93
CA GLU A 237 3.32 -11.90 12.38
C GLU A 237 4.15 -12.68 13.40
N SER A 238 3.47 -13.29 14.40
CA SER A 238 4.13 -14.30 15.23
C SER A 238 4.34 -15.60 14.46
N SER A 239 5.46 -16.29 14.71
CA SER A 239 5.87 -17.54 14.06
C SER A 239 4.88 -18.70 14.25
N GLU A 240 4.10 -18.70 15.34
CA GLU A 240 3.07 -19.72 15.59
C GLU A 240 1.89 -19.64 14.60
N THR A 241 1.59 -18.44 14.10
CA THR A 241 0.46 -18.18 13.18
C THR A 241 0.69 -18.82 11.82
N THR A 242 1.94 -18.77 11.35
CA THR A 242 2.29 -19.22 10.01
C THR A 242 2.17 -20.73 9.87
N GLN A 243 2.23 -21.51 10.95
CA GLN A 243 2.14 -22.97 10.89
C GLN A 243 0.72 -23.52 10.58
N GLN A 244 -0.33 -22.69 10.63
CA GLN A 244 -1.74 -23.15 10.62
C GLN A 244 -2.51 -23.06 9.27
N GLY A 245 -1.97 -22.50 8.17
CA GLY A 245 -2.74 -22.44 6.91
C GLY A 245 -2.15 -21.61 5.76
N GLU A 246 -2.94 -21.44 4.68
CA GLU A 246 -2.64 -20.55 3.54
C GLU A 246 -2.55 -19.09 4.01
N ILE A 247 -1.51 -18.38 3.57
CA ILE A 247 -1.25 -16.97 3.93
C ILE A 247 -1.92 -16.11 2.86
N THR A 248 -3.07 -15.53 3.17
CA THR A 248 -3.85 -14.72 2.23
C THR A 248 -4.18 -13.38 2.86
N LEU A 249 -3.75 -12.28 2.23
CA LEU A 249 -4.19 -10.94 2.58
C LEU A 249 -5.55 -10.70 1.90
N ASN A 250 -6.62 -10.93 2.66
CA ASN A 250 -7.99 -10.67 2.23
C ASN A 250 -8.51 -9.34 2.85
N PRO A 251 -9.66 -8.82 2.39
CA PRO A 251 -10.21 -7.57 2.93
C PRO A 251 -10.43 -7.58 4.45
N SER A 252 -10.74 -8.72 5.06
CA SER A 252 -10.91 -8.80 6.52
C SER A 252 -9.57 -8.81 7.26
N THR A 253 -8.49 -9.34 6.68
CA THR A 253 -7.12 -9.15 7.18
C THR A 253 -6.71 -7.69 7.13
N PHE A 254 -7.11 -6.99 6.05
CA PHE A 254 -6.84 -5.56 5.86
C PHE A 254 -7.50 -4.68 6.93
N GLU A 255 -8.81 -4.83 7.15
CA GLU A 255 -9.55 -4.10 8.19
C GLU A 255 -8.92 -4.35 9.57
N ARG A 256 -8.61 -5.61 9.87
CA ARG A 256 -7.95 -5.97 11.14
C ARG A 256 -6.57 -5.37 11.32
N MET A 257 -5.79 -5.20 10.25
CA MET A 257 -4.47 -4.57 10.34
C MET A 257 -4.55 -3.08 10.69
N LEU A 258 -5.68 -2.44 10.36
CA LEU A 258 -5.91 -1.01 10.58
C LEU A 258 -6.54 -0.70 11.95
N ASP A 259 -7.25 -1.65 12.56
CA ASP A 259 -7.86 -1.44 13.88
C ASP A 259 -6.80 -1.21 14.97
N PRO A 260 -6.87 -0.12 15.77
CA PRO A 260 -6.01 0.06 16.93
C PRO A 260 -6.34 -1.00 18.00
N LEU A 261 -5.31 -1.60 18.61
CA LEU A 261 -5.52 -2.52 19.74
C LEU A 261 -6.11 -1.76 20.94
N PRO A 262 -7.10 -2.32 21.67
CA PRO A 262 -7.53 -1.72 22.93
C PRO A 262 -6.37 -1.69 23.93
N LYS A 263 -6.20 -0.56 24.64
CA LYS A 263 -5.28 -0.42 25.77
C LYS A 263 -5.84 -1.19 26.97
N GLU A 264 -5.54 -2.47 27.11
CA GLU A 264 -5.85 -3.21 28.36
C GLU A 264 -4.59 -3.81 29.03
N PRO A 265 -4.61 -3.96 30.37
CA PRO A 265 -3.44 -4.37 31.17
C PRO A 265 -3.01 -5.81 30.87
N ARG A 266 -1.72 -6.10 31.08
CA ARG A 266 -1.02 -7.35 30.70
C ARG A 266 -1.50 -8.65 31.36
N ASP A 267 -2.57 -8.66 32.15
CA ASP A 267 -2.92 -9.77 33.04
C ASP A 267 -4.28 -10.46 32.77
N SER A 268 -4.89 -10.30 31.58
CA SER A 268 -6.10 -11.05 31.21
C SER A 268 -5.79 -12.31 30.35
N ALA A 269 -6.57 -13.36 30.62
CA ALA A 269 -6.55 -14.76 30.17
C ALA A 269 -6.13 -15.05 28.70
N PRO A 270 -5.74 -16.30 28.33
CA PRO A 270 -5.06 -16.58 27.07
C PRO A 270 -5.93 -16.19 25.87
N ARG A 271 -5.36 -15.34 25.02
CA ARG A 271 -5.97 -14.83 23.79
C ARG A 271 -6.49 -16.01 22.97
N THR A 272 -7.73 -15.92 22.51
CA THR A 272 -8.26 -16.86 21.51
C THR A 272 -7.33 -16.88 20.29
N ASP A 273 -7.26 -18.03 19.61
CA ASP A 273 -6.38 -18.44 18.50
C ASP A 273 -6.26 -17.44 17.30
N LYS A 274 -6.98 -16.31 17.34
CA LYS A 274 -7.21 -15.40 16.22
C LYS A 274 -6.41 -14.09 16.25
N ASP A 275 -5.79 -13.66 17.35
CA ASP A 275 -5.06 -12.39 17.44
C ASP A 275 -3.54 -12.53 17.67
N ARG A 276 -2.80 -12.79 16.57
CA ARG A 276 -1.35 -13.03 16.56
C ARG A 276 -0.51 -12.04 15.71
N LEU A 277 -1.11 -10.96 15.23
CA LEU A 277 -0.40 -9.86 14.55
C LEU A 277 0.19 -8.90 15.60
N ILE A 278 1.48 -8.63 15.51
CA ILE A 278 2.16 -7.55 16.21
C ILE A 278 1.95 -6.28 15.36
N LYS A 279 1.07 -5.40 15.85
CA LYS A 279 0.71 -4.17 15.15
C LYS A 279 1.73 -3.06 15.42
N PRO A 280 1.92 -2.14 14.46
CA PRO A 280 2.66 -0.90 14.69
C PRO A 280 2.07 -0.10 15.86
N PRO A 281 2.85 0.79 16.50
CA PRO A 281 2.34 1.76 17.46
C PRO A 281 1.07 2.47 16.98
N ALA A 282 0.11 2.67 17.88
CA ALA A 282 -1.19 3.28 17.55
C ALA A 282 -1.06 4.66 16.88
N GLU A 283 0.00 5.41 17.20
CA GLU A 283 0.34 6.70 16.60
C GLU A 283 0.60 6.58 15.08
N LEU A 284 1.23 5.49 14.63
CA LEU A 284 1.46 5.22 13.20
C LEU A 284 0.20 4.75 12.47
N LEU A 285 -0.84 4.31 13.20
CA LEU A 285 -2.11 3.83 12.63
C LEU A 285 -3.20 4.93 12.64
N ALA A 286 -3.18 5.83 13.63
CA ALA A 286 -4.26 6.79 13.89
C ALA A 286 -4.56 7.76 12.72
N ASN A 287 -3.58 8.00 11.84
CA ASN A 287 -3.70 8.92 10.70
C ASN A 287 -3.68 8.22 9.33
N ARG A 288 -3.80 6.88 9.28
CA ARG A 288 -3.74 6.14 8.02
C ARG A 288 -5.09 6.05 7.34
N ASP A 289 -5.15 6.50 6.10
CA ASP A 289 -6.30 6.33 5.22
C ASP A 289 -6.18 5.00 4.46
N PRO A 290 -7.07 4.02 4.72
CA PRO A 290 -7.07 2.74 4.05
C PRO A 290 -7.18 2.85 2.52
N SER A 291 -7.88 3.87 2.01
CA SER A 291 -8.10 4.08 0.58
C SER A 291 -6.86 4.60 -0.16
N ARG A 292 -5.87 5.12 0.58
CA ARG A 292 -4.61 5.66 0.03
C ARG A 292 -3.42 4.71 0.20
N LEU A 293 -3.61 3.60 0.92
CA LEU A 293 -2.58 2.55 0.99
C LEU A 293 -2.34 1.98 -0.41
N GLN A 294 -1.08 2.03 -0.84
CA GLN A 294 -0.64 1.37 -2.05
C GLN A 294 -0.10 -0.03 -1.77
N TRP A 295 0.47 -0.25 -0.59
CA TRP A 295 1.00 -1.55 -0.18
C TRP A 295 0.52 -1.91 1.21
N ILE A 296 0.08 -3.15 1.35
CA ILE A 296 -0.19 -3.76 2.65
C ILE A 296 0.45 -5.14 2.72
N GLY A 297 0.92 -5.53 3.91
CA GLY A 297 1.11 -6.93 4.18
C GLY A 297 1.78 -7.22 5.51
N ALA A 298 2.68 -8.20 5.49
CA ALA A 298 3.18 -8.81 6.70
C ALA A 298 4.68 -9.13 6.65
N SER A 299 5.29 -9.19 7.83
CA SER A 299 6.69 -9.55 8.04
C SER A 299 6.78 -10.79 8.90
N ASN A 300 7.46 -11.82 8.40
CA ASN A 300 7.73 -13.06 9.11
C ASN A 300 8.94 -13.79 8.50
N SER A 301 9.75 -14.45 9.33
CA SER A 301 10.89 -15.22 8.86
C SER A 301 10.50 -16.50 8.10
N ASP A 302 9.34 -17.08 8.40
CA ASP A 302 8.85 -18.30 7.75
C ASP A 302 8.50 -18.10 6.28
N TYR A 303 8.16 -16.88 5.86
CA TYR A 303 7.82 -16.54 4.48
C TYR A 303 8.96 -16.84 3.50
N LEU A 304 10.21 -16.79 3.97
CA LEU A 304 11.39 -17.11 3.16
C LEU A 304 11.34 -18.54 2.58
N THR A 305 10.70 -19.47 3.29
CA THR A 305 10.53 -20.86 2.85
C THR A 305 9.19 -21.12 2.15
N ARG A 306 8.30 -20.13 2.14
CA ARG A 306 6.91 -20.25 1.67
C ARG A 306 6.52 -19.27 0.55
N MET A 307 7.49 -18.57 -0.03
CA MET A 307 7.27 -17.56 -1.09
C MET A 307 6.34 -18.05 -2.20
N GLU A 308 6.47 -19.30 -2.66
CA GLU A 308 5.60 -19.87 -3.69
C GLU A 308 4.12 -19.96 -3.26
N SER A 309 3.87 -20.38 -2.02
CA SER A 309 2.51 -20.46 -1.48
C SER A 309 1.92 -19.06 -1.31
N VAL A 310 2.73 -18.13 -0.80
CA VAL A 310 2.32 -16.74 -0.61
C VAL A 310 1.99 -16.08 -1.96
N ALA A 311 2.85 -16.25 -2.97
CA ALA A 311 2.62 -15.72 -4.32
C ALA A 311 1.39 -16.38 -5.00
N GLY A 312 1.15 -17.67 -4.75
CA GLY A 312 -0.03 -18.37 -5.26
C GLY A 312 -1.35 -17.88 -4.67
N SER A 313 -1.35 -17.43 -3.41
CA SER A 313 -2.55 -16.91 -2.73
C SER A 313 -2.74 -15.40 -2.87
N ASN A 314 -1.69 -14.67 -3.26
CA ASN A 314 -1.68 -13.21 -3.35
C ASN A 314 -1.14 -12.79 -4.74
N PRO A 315 -2.00 -12.67 -5.76
CA PRO A 315 -1.61 -12.20 -7.09
C PRO A 315 -0.88 -10.85 -7.01
N GLY A 316 0.23 -10.71 -7.74
CA GLY A 316 1.02 -9.48 -7.77
C GLY A 316 1.89 -9.23 -6.53
N ALA A 317 1.98 -10.18 -5.59
CA ALA A 317 2.75 -10.02 -4.36
C ALA A 317 4.21 -9.64 -4.62
N ARG A 318 4.70 -8.64 -3.87
CA ARG A 318 6.09 -8.20 -3.83
C ARG A 318 6.76 -8.70 -2.56
N PHE A 319 8.02 -9.12 -2.68
CA PHE A 319 8.83 -9.62 -1.57
C PHE A 319 10.07 -8.76 -1.39
N ILE A 320 10.31 -8.27 -0.17
CA ILE A 320 11.60 -7.70 0.22
C ILE A 320 12.28 -8.70 1.15
N VAL A 321 13.41 -9.24 0.71
CA VAL A 321 14.14 -10.29 1.44
C VAL A 321 15.41 -9.70 2.05
N MET A 322 15.45 -9.65 3.38
CA MET A 322 16.64 -9.28 4.15
C MET A 322 17.63 -10.43 4.19
N TYR A 323 18.85 -10.15 3.76
CA TYR A 323 19.99 -11.03 3.82
C TYR A 323 20.94 -10.58 4.94
N ARG A 324 21.32 -11.51 5.81
CA ARG A 324 22.39 -11.34 6.80
C ARG A 324 23.28 -12.59 6.80
N PRO A 325 24.62 -12.45 6.85
CA PRO A 325 25.53 -13.58 6.96
C PRO A 325 25.21 -14.43 8.19
N ILE A 326 25.30 -15.76 8.04
CA ILE A 326 24.94 -16.68 9.13
C ILE A 326 25.87 -16.57 10.33
N GLU A 327 27.12 -16.14 10.12
CA GLU A 327 28.11 -15.86 11.15
C GLU A 327 27.61 -14.77 12.12
N GLU A 328 27.08 -13.67 11.57
CA GLU A 328 26.60 -12.55 12.38
C GLU A 328 25.25 -12.86 13.03
N VAL A 329 24.41 -13.63 12.34
CA VAL A 329 23.20 -14.17 12.94
C VAL A 329 23.57 -15.03 14.16
N ALA A 330 24.59 -15.91 14.03
CA ALA A 330 25.06 -16.82 15.07
C ALA A 330 25.67 -16.12 16.31
N GLU A 331 26.31 -14.97 16.12
CA GLU A 331 26.80 -14.10 17.20
C GLU A 331 25.65 -13.49 18.01
N SER A 332 24.45 -13.37 17.42
CA SER A 332 23.28 -12.82 18.10
C SER A 332 22.50 -13.84 18.96
N TRP A 333 22.88 -15.12 18.94
CA TRP A 333 22.28 -16.22 19.72
C TRP A 333 22.99 -16.42 21.06
N GLU A 334 22.23 -16.40 22.16
CA GLU A 334 22.74 -16.60 23.51
C GLU A 334 22.99 -18.09 23.80
N PRO A 335 23.93 -18.45 24.72
CA PRO A 335 24.24 -19.84 25.03
C PRO A 335 23.07 -20.62 25.68
N GLU A 336 22.07 -19.93 26.24
CA GLU A 336 20.91 -20.54 26.90
C GLU A 336 19.84 -21.05 25.90
N ASP A 337 19.97 -20.70 24.62
CA ASP A 337 19.11 -21.17 23.53
C ASP A 337 19.48 -22.60 23.11
N ALA A 338 19.08 -23.61 23.91
CA ALA A 338 19.13 -25.08 23.71
C ALA A 338 20.02 -25.66 22.57
N ASP A 339 20.85 -26.66 22.87
CA ASP A 339 21.86 -27.30 21.99
C ASP A 339 21.44 -27.71 20.54
N ASP A 340 20.15 -27.86 20.19
CA ASP A 340 19.68 -28.10 18.80
C ASP A 340 19.05 -26.87 18.12
N GLY A 341 18.98 -25.73 18.80
CA GLY A 341 18.41 -24.46 18.31
C GLY A 341 19.22 -23.85 17.17
N PHE A 342 20.51 -23.62 17.41
CA PHE A 342 21.39 -23.00 16.42
C PHE A 342 21.59 -23.87 15.16
N GLY A 343 21.76 -25.18 15.34
CA GLY A 343 21.85 -26.12 14.21
C GLY A 343 20.58 -26.13 13.34
N ARG A 344 19.40 -25.95 13.94
CA ARG A 344 18.14 -25.76 13.20
C ARG A 344 18.09 -24.40 12.50
N ALA A 345 18.55 -23.33 13.14
CA ALA A 345 18.63 -21.99 12.55
C ALA A 345 19.51 -21.96 11.30
N VAL A 346 20.71 -22.55 11.33
CA VAL A 346 21.60 -22.65 10.15
C VAL A 346 20.92 -23.42 9.01
N LYS A 347 20.24 -24.54 9.32
CA LYS A 347 19.50 -25.31 8.30
C LYS A 347 18.32 -24.52 7.73
N THR A 348 17.62 -23.74 8.54
CA THR A 348 16.51 -22.89 8.09
C THR A 348 17.02 -21.74 7.23
N TRP A 349 18.13 -21.10 7.62
CA TRP A 349 18.83 -20.09 6.82
C TRP A 349 19.21 -20.65 5.44
N SER A 350 19.89 -21.79 5.38
CA SER A 350 20.28 -22.42 4.10
C SER A 350 19.07 -22.78 3.24
N ARG A 351 18.03 -23.37 3.85
CA ARG A 351 16.78 -23.70 3.14
C ARG A 351 16.08 -22.45 2.61
N GLY A 352 16.13 -21.35 3.36
CA GLY A 352 15.63 -20.04 2.97
C GLY A 352 16.32 -19.53 1.71
N LEU A 353 17.65 -19.43 1.72
CA LEU A 353 18.43 -18.96 0.56
C LEU A 353 18.21 -19.83 -0.68
N GLN A 354 18.18 -21.16 -0.52
CA GLN A 354 17.86 -22.09 -1.60
C GLN A 354 16.43 -21.89 -2.13
N GLY A 355 15.48 -21.64 -1.22
CA GLY A 355 14.09 -21.33 -1.53
C GLY A 355 13.97 -20.06 -2.36
N THR A 356 14.53 -18.96 -1.88
CA THR A 356 14.55 -17.65 -2.57
C THR A 356 15.20 -17.74 -3.94
N ARG A 357 16.38 -18.37 -4.04
CA ARG A 357 17.08 -18.55 -5.32
C ARG A 357 16.22 -19.30 -6.34
N ARG A 358 15.57 -20.37 -5.91
CA ARG A 358 14.69 -21.17 -6.76
C ARG A 358 13.43 -20.40 -7.16
N PHE A 359 12.79 -19.74 -6.20
CA PHE A 359 11.62 -18.90 -6.46
C PHE A 359 11.90 -17.84 -7.53
N ILE A 360 13.01 -17.12 -7.41
CA ILE A 360 13.41 -16.08 -8.39
C ILE A 360 13.71 -16.70 -9.77
N LYS A 361 14.35 -17.87 -9.82
CA LYS A 361 14.69 -18.53 -11.09
C LYS A 361 13.48 -19.13 -11.81
N ASP A 362 12.51 -19.61 -11.05
CA ASP A 362 11.32 -20.30 -11.57
C ASP A 362 10.16 -19.31 -11.83
N SER A 363 10.24 -18.08 -11.31
CA SER A 363 9.26 -17.02 -11.57
C SER A 363 9.44 -16.40 -12.97
N LEU A 364 8.32 -16.16 -13.64
CA LEU A 364 8.27 -15.43 -14.92
C LEU A 364 8.55 -13.93 -14.72
N VAL A 365 8.13 -13.38 -13.58
CA VAL A 365 8.26 -11.96 -13.22
C VAL A 365 8.67 -11.88 -11.75
N PRO A 366 9.97 -12.06 -11.42
CA PRO A 366 10.40 -12.13 -10.04
C PRO A 366 10.30 -10.76 -9.37
N ARG A 367 9.17 -10.51 -8.68
CA ARG A 367 8.94 -9.32 -7.85
C ARG A 367 9.62 -9.46 -6.49
N VAL A 368 10.94 -9.63 -6.50
CA VAL A 368 11.75 -9.85 -5.30
C VAL A 368 12.92 -8.88 -5.26
N LEU A 369 12.98 -8.07 -4.20
CA LEU A 369 14.11 -7.22 -3.88
C LEU A 369 14.92 -7.87 -2.75
N LEU A 370 16.23 -8.04 -2.95
CA LEU A 370 17.13 -8.59 -1.93
C LEU A 370 17.89 -7.45 -1.27
N ILE A 371 17.87 -7.31 0.05
CA ILE A 371 18.58 -6.22 0.74
C ILE A 371 19.55 -6.84 1.75
N SER A 372 20.82 -6.45 1.67
CA SER A 372 21.80 -6.80 2.71
C SER A 372 21.52 -5.98 3.97
N TYR A 373 21.57 -6.63 5.13
CA TYR A 373 21.47 -5.96 6.43
C TYR A 373 22.49 -4.81 6.55
N HIS A 374 23.71 -5.00 6.05
CA HIS A 374 24.74 -3.95 6.06
C HIS A 374 24.40 -2.77 5.15
N ASP A 375 23.91 -3.02 3.94
CA ASP A 375 23.49 -1.93 3.05
C ASP A 375 22.31 -1.15 3.66
N PHE A 376 21.37 -1.86 4.30
CA PHE A 376 20.25 -1.24 4.99
C PHE A 376 20.69 -0.34 6.14
N LEU A 377 21.73 -0.71 6.89
CA LEU A 377 22.23 0.08 8.01
C LEU A 377 23.15 1.23 7.60
N TYR A 378 24.01 1.03 6.60
CA TYR A 378 25.12 1.94 6.30
C TYR A 378 24.96 2.69 4.97
N ARG A 379 24.01 2.28 4.11
CA ARG A 379 23.74 2.87 2.79
C ARG A 379 22.26 3.18 2.60
N THR A 380 21.64 3.70 3.65
CA THR A 380 20.19 3.96 3.74
C THR A 380 19.65 4.69 2.53
N GLU A 381 20.22 5.83 2.13
CA GLU A 381 19.72 6.64 1.01
C GLU A 381 19.70 5.84 -0.29
N THR A 382 20.73 5.02 -0.53
CA THR A 382 20.80 4.17 -1.70
C THR A 382 19.72 3.08 -1.63
N VAL A 383 19.55 2.45 -0.46
CA VAL A 383 18.51 1.44 -0.23
C VAL A 383 17.11 2.03 -0.37
N ALA A 384 16.86 3.24 0.13
CA ALA A 384 15.60 3.97 -0.01
C ALA A 384 15.27 4.17 -1.50
N SER A 385 16.24 4.57 -2.32
CA SER A 385 16.06 4.66 -3.78
C SER A 385 15.76 3.31 -4.45
N LEU A 386 16.33 2.21 -3.96
CA LEU A 386 15.98 0.87 -4.43
C LEU A 386 14.55 0.48 -4.06
N ILE A 387 14.15 0.69 -2.80
CA ILE A 387 12.80 0.38 -2.31
C ILE A 387 11.78 1.26 -3.02
N SER A 388 12.06 2.55 -3.19
CA SER A 388 11.23 3.51 -3.92
C SER A 388 10.95 3.01 -5.34
N ARG A 389 12.02 2.67 -6.08
CA ARG A 389 11.87 2.06 -7.40
C ARG A 389 11.06 0.76 -7.31
N PHE A 390 11.41 -0.12 -6.38
CA PHE A 390 10.78 -1.45 -6.21
C PHE A 390 9.30 -1.40 -5.86
N LEU A 391 8.84 -0.38 -5.14
CA LEU A 391 7.46 -0.20 -4.72
C LEU A 391 6.69 0.78 -5.60
N GLU A 392 7.38 1.41 -6.56
CA GLU A 392 6.82 2.49 -7.41
C GLU A 392 6.21 3.61 -6.54
N LEU A 393 6.95 3.97 -5.49
CA LEU A 393 6.57 4.94 -4.48
C LEU A 393 7.72 5.90 -4.24
N GLU A 394 7.45 7.21 -4.23
CA GLU A 394 8.42 8.20 -3.80
C GLU A 394 8.53 8.18 -2.28
N PHE A 395 9.76 8.20 -1.77
CA PHE A 395 10.03 8.29 -0.34
C PHE A 395 10.44 9.72 -0.03
N ASP A 396 9.70 10.39 0.85
CA ASP A 396 10.00 11.77 1.23
C ASP A 396 11.37 11.88 1.92
N GLU A 397 12.00 13.05 1.79
CA GLU A 397 13.27 13.36 2.46
C GLU A 397 13.16 13.19 3.98
N ASN A 398 12.00 13.50 4.57
CA ASN A 398 11.73 13.32 6.01
C ASN A 398 11.79 11.85 6.45
N VAL A 399 11.22 10.93 5.66
CA VAL A 399 11.26 9.47 5.95
C VAL A 399 12.71 8.95 5.84
N THR A 400 13.48 9.55 4.95
CA THR A 400 14.89 9.22 4.72
C THR A 400 15.80 9.75 5.83
N ALA A 401 15.52 10.96 6.33
CA ALA A 401 16.27 11.65 7.39
C ALA A 401 15.99 11.10 8.81
N GLU A 402 14.74 10.78 9.14
CA GLU A 402 14.41 10.20 10.46
C GLU A 402 15.02 8.81 10.66
N PHE A 403 15.33 8.10 9.57
CA PHE A 403 15.95 6.78 9.64
C PHE A 403 17.45 6.84 9.98
N SER A 404 18.19 7.84 9.52
CA SER A 404 19.62 7.98 9.87
C SER A 404 19.85 8.15 11.38
N ASP A 405 18.88 8.74 12.08
CA ASP A 405 18.89 9.01 13.51
C ASP A 405 18.33 7.86 14.36
N GLY A 406 17.48 7.01 13.79
CA GLY A 406 16.73 5.96 14.50
C GLY A 406 17.40 4.59 14.61
N VAL A 407 18.54 4.34 13.94
CA VAL A 407 19.28 3.08 14.10
C VAL A 407 19.97 3.08 15.46
N PRO A 408 19.64 2.16 16.39
CA PRO A 408 20.23 2.14 17.71
C PRO A 408 21.77 2.07 17.62
N GLN A 409 22.47 3.00 18.28
CA GLN A 409 23.94 2.96 18.41
C GLN A 409 24.45 1.63 18.98
N SER A 410 23.59 0.88 19.69
CA SER A 410 23.87 -0.45 20.24
C SER A 410 24.02 -1.57 19.18
N GLU A 411 23.52 -1.40 17.96
CA GLU A 411 23.79 -2.34 16.84
C GLU A 411 25.05 -1.98 16.06
N ARG A 412 25.49 -0.71 16.09
CA ARG A 412 26.70 -0.21 15.40
C ARG A 412 28.00 -0.68 16.07
N VAL A 413 27.95 -1.14 17.31
CA VAL A 413 29.12 -1.56 18.10
C VAL A 413 28.83 -2.87 18.85
N ARG A 414 28.71 -3.99 18.13
CA ARG A 414 29.01 -5.31 18.72
C ARG A 414 30.39 -5.72 18.25
N SER A 415 31.34 -5.73 19.18
CA SER A 415 32.69 -6.23 18.95
C SER A 415 32.63 -7.69 18.50
N ARG A 416 33.36 -8.01 17.43
CA ARG A 416 33.57 -9.37 16.91
C ARG A 416 34.19 -10.26 17.99
N GLU A 417 33.38 -10.87 18.85
CA GLU A 417 33.85 -12.01 19.63
C GLU A 417 34.06 -13.19 18.68
N SER A 418 35.18 -13.90 18.87
CA SER A 418 35.49 -15.07 18.06
C SER A 418 34.42 -16.14 18.26
N LEU A 419 33.56 -16.35 17.24
CA LEU A 419 32.61 -17.47 17.14
C LEU A 419 33.23 -18.77 17.68
N GLY A 420 32.58 -19.39 18.68
CA GLY A 420 33.03 -20.65 19.28
C GLY A 420 33.16 -21.79 18.25
N GLY A 421 34.08 -22.73 18.51
CA GLY A 421 34.44 -23.79 17.55
C GLY A 421 33.26 -24.67 17.11
N GLU A 422 32.30 -24.92 17.99
CA GLU A 422 31.09 -25.70 17.70
C GLU A 422 30.12 -25.00 16.73
N LYS A 423 29.84 -23.70 16.96
CA LYS A 423 29.03 -22.87 16.05
C LYS A 423 29.66 -22.83 14.64
N ARG A 424 30.99 -22.68 14.55
CA ARG A 424 31.72 -22.72 13.25
C ARG A 424 31.57 -24.07 12.54
N SER A 425 31.69 -25.17 13.27
CA SER A 425 31.53 -26.52 12.71
C SER A 425 30.11 -26.74 12.16
N LEU A 426 29.09 -26.30 12.89
CA LEU A 426 27.69 -26.37 12.44
C LEU A 426 27.43 -25.53 11.19
N ILE A 427 27.97 -24.30 11.13
CA ILE A 427 27.92 -23.44 9.94
C ILE A 427 28.59 -24.16 8.76
N GLN A 428 29.82 -24.64 8.93
CA GLN A 428 30.57 -25.31 7.85
C GLN A 428 29.83 -26.55 7.32
N LYS A 429 29.13 -27.28 8.19
CA LYS A 429 28.40 -28.50 7.83
C LYS A 429 27.08 -28.23 7.10
N HIS A 430 26.41 -27.12 7.39
CA HIS A 430 25.01 -26.91 6.97
C HIS A 430 24.76 -25.65 6.13
N ALA A 431 25.69 -24.70 6.09
CA ALA A 431 25.57 -23.49 5.29
C ALA A 431 25.68 -23.79 3.78
N ASP A 432 24.70 -23.35 3.00
CA ASP A 432 24.79 -23.41 1.53
C ASP A 432 25.47 -22.17 0.96
N ARG A 433 26.80 -22.26 0.83
CA ARG A 433 27.63 -21.17 0.27
C ARG A 433 27.37 -20.89 -1.21
N ALA A 434 26.87 -21.87 -1.96
CA ALA A 434 26.56 -21.67 -3.38
C ALA A 434 25.26 -20.87 -3.56
N ALA A 435 24.27 -21.10 -2.69
CA ALA A 435 23.06 -20.27 -2.64
C ALA A 435 23.37 -18.86 -2.13
N GLU A 436 24.18 -18.73 -1.08
CA GLU A 436 24.64 -17.45 -0.53
C GLU A 436 25.39 -16.60 -1.57
N ALA A 437 26.39 -17.17 -2.24
CA ALA A 437 27.15 -16.46 -3.27
C ALA A 437 26.25 -15.97 -4.42
N TRP A 438 25.22 -16.74 -4.78
CA TRP A 438 24.25 -16.33 -5.79
C TRP A 438 23.36 -15.17 -5.31
N ILE A 439 22.96 -15.17 -4.03
CA ILE A 439 22.18 -14.09 -3.42
C ILE A 439 23.00 -12.80 -3.38
N LEU A 440 24.26 -12.87 -2.94
CA LEU A 440 25.18 -11.73 -2.92
C LEU A 440 25.41 -11.16 -4.33
N ASP A 441 25.69 -12.01 -5.32
CA ASP A 441 25.82 -11.61 -6.72
C ASP A 441 24.54 -10.92 -7.24
N ARG A 442 23.37 -11.37 -6.80
CA ARG A 442 22.10 -10.75 -7.16
C ARG A 442 21.92 -9.38 -6.52
N ILE A 443 22.27 -9.22 -5.23
CA ILE A 443 22.25 -7.94 -4.50
C ILE A 443 23.12 -6.90 -5.21
N GLU A 444 24.30 -7.28 -5.69
CA GLU A 444 25.17 -6.35 -6.45
C GLU A 444 24.54 -5.94 -7.79
N LYS A 445 23.96 -6.90 -8.52
CA LYS A 445 23.42 -6.63 -9.88
C LYS A 445 22.15 -5.78 -9.89
N GLN A 446 21.32 -5.87 -8.85
CA GLN A 446 20.06 -5.10 -8.80
C GLN A 446 20.28 -3.58 -8.70
N TRP A 447 21.42 -3.11 -8.18
CA TRP A 447 21.71 -1.67 -8.14
C TRP A 447 21.68 -1.01 -9.53
N VAL A 448 22.22 -1.71 -10.53
CA VAL A 448 22.44 -1.22 -11.89
C VAL A 448 21.49 -1.82 -12.94
N LYS A 449 20.73 -2.88 -12.60
CA LYS A 449 19.79 -3.54 -13.52
C LYS A 449 18.39 -3.65 -12.89
N PRO A 450 17.55 -2.60 -13.02
CA PRO A 450 16.19 -2.58 -12.47
C PRO A 450 15.28 -3.73 -12.95
N GLY A 451 15.50 -4.21 -14.18
CA GLY A 451 14.77 -5.33 -14.78
C GLY A 451 14.91 -6.67 -14.05
N LEU A 452 15.73 -6.74 -13.00
CA LEU A 452 15.92 -7.92 -12.17
C LEU A 452 14.89 -8.06 -11.04
N TYR A 453 14.21 -6.99 -10.65
CA TYR A 453 13.24 -7.00 -9.56
C TYR A 453 11.92 -6.29 -9.90
N ILE A 454 11.87 -5.60 -11.05
CA ILE A 454 10.67 -4.98 -11.62
C ILE A 454 10.58 -5.23 -13.12
N GLN A 455 9.36 -5.48 -13.60
CA GLN A 455 8.98 -5.25 -15.00
C GLN A 455 7.99 -4.08 -15.07
N ARG A 456 8.28 -3.07 -15.91
CA ARG A 456 7.33 -2.00 -16.21
C ARG A 456 6.32 -2.51 -17.22
N THR A 457 5.06 -2.67 -16.81
CA THR A 457 3.93 -2.89 -17.72
C THR A 457 3.11 -1.61 -17.82
N SER A 458 3.02 -1.03 -19.03
CA SER A 458 2.38 0.26 -19.28
C SER A 458 0.84 0.21 -19.35
N LYS A 459 0.22 -0.96 -19.19
CA LYS A 459 -1.24 -1.15 -19.22
C LYS A 459 -1.72 -1.92 -17.99
N SER A 460 -2.54 -1.28 -17.16
CA SER A 460 -3.05 -1.84 -15.89
C SER A 460 -3.78 -3.17 -16.06
N ALA A 461 -4.62 -3.30 -17.10
CA ALA A 461 -5.35 -4.53 -17.41
C ALA A 461 -4.41 -5.71 -17.76
N LEU A 462 -3.30 -5.42 -18.46
CA LEU A 462 -2.30 -6.45 -18.78
C LEU A 462 -1.53 -6.87 -17.51
N ALA A 463 -1.23 -5.92 -16.62
CA ALA A 463 -0.58 -6.20 -15.34
C ALA A 463 -1.45 -7.14 -14.46
N ALA A 464 -2.75 -6.82 -14.32
CA ALA A 464 -3.67 -7.66 -13.54
C ALA A 464 -3.81 -9.08 -14.10
N TYR A 465 -3.90 -9.22 -15.44
CA TYR A 465 -3.94 -10.54 -16.08
C TYR A 465 -2.66 -11.36 -15.85
N LEU A 466 -1.50 -10.72 -15.92
CA LEU A 466 -0.21 -11.35 -15.64
C LEU A 466 -0.13 -11.81 -14.17
N ASP A 467 -0.58 -10.97 -13.24
CA ASP A 467 -0.62 -11.29 -11.81
C ASP A 467 -1.47 -12.55 -11.52
N GLU A 468 -2.66 -12.64 -12.12
CA GLU A 468 -3.51 -13.82 -11.97
C GLU A 468 -2.91 -15.08 -12.60
N THR A 469 -2.28 -14.93 -13.77
CA THR A 469 -1.69 -16.05 -14.50
C THR A 469 -0.50 -16.63 -13.73
N GLU A 470 0.32 -15.77 -13.14
CA GLU A 470 1.43 -16.18 -12.27
C GLU A 470 0.92 -16.90 -11.02
N ALA A 471 -0.08 -16.33 -10.32
CA ALA A 471 -0.67 -16.96 -9.14
C ALA A 471 -1.23 -18.36 -9.44
N LYS A 472 -1.97 -18.52 -10.56
CA LYS A 472 -2.46 -19.83 -11.04
C LYS A 472 -1.31 -20.79 -11.31
N THR A 473 -0.22 -20.30 -11.90
CA THR A 473 0.98 -21.12 -12.17
C THR A 473 1.58 -21.65 -10.86
N TRP A 474 1.73 -20.80 -9.84
CA TRP A 474 2.22 -21.22 -8.53
C TRP A 474 1.30 -22.24 -7.85
N GLN A 475 -0.01 -22.01 -7.87
CA GLN A 475 -1.00 -22.95 -7.33
C GLN A 475 -0.91 -24.33 -8.00
N LEU A 476 -0.79 -24.37 -9.33
CA LEU A 476 -0.62 -25.61 -10.08
C LEU A 476 0.69 -26.32 -9.74
N GLN A 477 1.80 -25.58 -9.65
CA GLN A 477 3.09 -26.16 -9.26
C GLN A 477 3.05 -26.75 -7.85
N GLN A 478 2.41 -26.06 -6.91
CA GLN A 478 2.17 -26.57 -5.56
C GLN A 478 1.34 -27.86 -5.59
N LYS A 479 0.25 -27.87 -6.37
CA LYS A 479 -0.59 -29.06 -6.51
C LYS A 479 0.17 -30.26 -7.10
N VAL A 480 1.02 -30.03 -8.09
CA VAL A 480 1.89 -31.06 -8.67
C VAL A 480 2.86 -31.61 -7.63
N ARG A 481 3.46 -30.76 -6.80
CA ARG A 481 4.38 -31.19 -5.73
C ARG A 481 3.65 -31.99 -4.65
N GLU A 482 2.45 -31.57 -4.27
CA GLU A 482 1.58 -32.31 -3.34
C GLU A 482 1.26 -33.71 -3.89
N LEU A 483 0.79 -33.79 -5.15
CA LEU A 483 0.49 -35.07 -5.81
C LEU A 483 1.72 -35.98 -5.92
N LYS A 484 2.91 -35.41 -6.17
CA LYS A 484 4.18 -36.18 -6.15
C LYS A 484 4.47 -36.73 -4.76
N ARG A 485 4.31 -35.94 -3.69
CA ARG A 485 4.49 -36.40 -2.30
C ARG A 485 3.49 -37.50 -1.95
N ASP A 486 2.23 -37.34 -2.34
CA ASP A 486 1.18 -38.34 -2.13
C ASP A 486 1.45 -39.63 -2.88
N ARG A 487 1.93 -39.55 -4.13
CA ARG A 487 2.39 -40.72 -4.88
C ARG A 487 3.49 -41.47 -4.15
N VAL A 488 4.46 -40.76 -3.55
CA VAL A 488 5.52 -41.37 -2.74
C VAL A 488 4.97 -41.99 -1.46
N ARG A 489 4.07 -41.30 -0.75
CA ARG A 489 3.40 -41.83 0.46
C ARG A 489 2.60 -43.10 0.15
N ARG A 490 1.80 -43.09 -0.92
CA ARG A 490 1.04 -44.26 -1.39
C ARG A 490 1.97 -45.41 -1.77
N ARG A 491 3.10 -45.15 -2.45
CA ARG A 491 4.12 -46.18 -2.75
C ARG A 491 4.74 -46.76 -1.49
N ARG A 492 5.07 -45.94 -0.48
CA ARG A 492 5.60 -46.42 0.81
C ARG A 492 4.57 -47.27 1.56
N ARG A 493 3.32 -46.83 1.61
CA ARG A 493 2.20 -47.58 2.21
C ARG A 493 1.95 -48.90 1.48
N LEU A 494 2.02 -48.90 0.14
CA LEU A 494 1.90 -50.12 -0.65
C LEU A 494 3.04 -51.12 -0.34
N LYS A 495 4.29 -50.65 -0.26
CA LYS A 495 5.44 -51.49 0.16
C LYS A 495 5.26 -52.06 1.57
N GLN A 496 4.79 -51.24 2.52
CA GLN A 496 4.50 -51.70 3.88
C GLN A 496 3.38 -52.75 3.89
N LEU A 497 2.29 -52.54 3.15
CA LEU A 497 1.20 -53.50 3.03
C LEU A 497 1.67 -54.82 2.40
N GLN A 498 2.45 -54.77 1.31
CA GLN A 498 3.04 -55.97 0.68
C GLN A 498 3.98 -56.74 1.61
N SER A 499 4.66 -56.07 2.54
CA SER A 499 5.53 -56.70 3.54
C SER A 499 4.77 -57.29 4.75
N SER A 500 3.49 -56.96 4.90
CA SER A 500 2.66 -57.42 6.03
C SER A 500 2.39 -58.93 5.99
N ARG A 501 2.16 -59.53 7.17
CA ARG A 501 1.84 -60.97 7.30
C ARG A 501 0.55 -61.36 6.58
N THR A 502 -0.46 -60.49 6.60
CA THR A 502 -1.75 -60.67 5.93
C THR A 502 -1.64 -60.74 4.41
N TRP A 503 -0.83 -59.87 3.81
CA TRP A 503 -0.59 -59.90 2.35
C TRP A 503 0.20 -61.14 1.92
N ARG A 504 1.16 -61.59 2.72
CA ARG A 504 1.87 -62.86 2.51
C ARG A 504 0.96 -64.08 2.64
N LEU A 505 0.00 -64.04 3.56
CA LEU A 505 -1.00 -65.10 3.74
C LEU A 505 -1.96 -65.17 2.53
N LEU A 506 -2.44 -64.02 2.06
CA LEU A 506 -3.30 -63.92 0.86
C LEU A 506 -2.59 -64.42 -0.41
N GLY A 507 -1.30 -64.09 -0.57
CA GLY A 507 -0.48 -64.63 -1.66
C GLY A 507 -0.32 -66.15 -1.61
N ARG A 508 -0.16 -66.73 -0.42
CA ARG A 508 -0.13 -68.20 -0.24
C ARG A 508 -1.48 -68.85 -0.55
N ILE A 509 -2.58 -68.27 -0.10
CA ILE A 509 -3.94 -68.78 -0.38
C ILE A 509 -4.27 -68.71 -1.87
N SER A 510 -3.89 -67.61 -2.54
CA SER A 510 -4.00 -67.45 -3.99
C SER A 510 -3.17 -68.50 -4.76
N GLY A 511 -1.93 -68.75 -4.33
CA GLY A 511 -1.07 -69.78 -4.91
C GLY A 511 -1.58 -71.22 -4.71
N ILE A 512 -2.26 -71.48 -3.59
CA ILE A 512 -2.92 -72.76 -3.33
C ILE A 512 -4.15 -72.93 -4.24
N ARG A 513 -4.99 -71.88 -4.38
CA ARG A 513 -6.15 -71.90 -5.30
C ARG A 513 -5.75 -72.15 -6.76
N THR A 514 -4.67 -71.55 -7.23
CA THR A 514 -4.17 -71.78 -8.60
C THR A 514 -3.62 -73.18 -8.80
N ARG A 515 -3.00 -73.80 -7.77
CA ARG A 515 -2.59 -75.22 -7.83
C ARG A 515 -3.77 -76.20 -7.77
N ILE A 516 -4.85 -75.84 -7.08
CA ILE A 516 -6.08 -76.64 -7.02
C ILE A 516 -6.88 -76.53 -8.33
N ALA A 517 -6.88 -75.37 -8.99
CA ALA A 517 -7.57 -75.16 -10.26
C ALA A 517 -6.79 -75.67 -11.50
N GLY A 518 -5.52 -76.04 -11.34
CA GLY A 518 -4.66 -76.59 -12.40
C GLY A 518 -4.38 -78.10 -12.27
N ARG A 519 -5.07 -78.79 -11.36
CA ARG A 519 -5.22 -80.25 -11.29
C ARG A 519 -6.66 -80.58 -11.60
#